data_AF-A0ABD5G8S7-F1
#
_entry.id   AF-A0ABD5G8S7-F1
#
_cell.length_a   1.000
_cell.length_b   1.000
_cell.length_c   1.000
_cell.angle_alpha   90.00
_cell.angle_beta   90.00
_cell.angle_gamma   90.00
#
_symmetry.space_group_name_H-M   'P 1'
#
loop_
_entity.id
_entity.type
_entity.pdbx_description
1 polymer ?
#
loop_
_entity_poly.entity_id
_entity_poly.type
_entity_poly.pdbx_seq_one_letter_code
_entity_poly.pdbx_strand_id
1 'polypeptide(L)'
;MVGGRKAPPNRLKGNVVTYAGTKSGKVRSVPISRELADRLRKHWRTHGQFTSRITSFLRALKRTTIKLPKGQATHALRHTFASHFIQNGGNILTLQKILGHSTVAMTMRSAHLARDHLQDAVTFGPLATASH
;
A
#
# COMPACT_ATOMS: atom_id res chain seq x y z
N MET A 1 5.02 -26.59 27.75
CA MET A 1 5.37 -25.79 26.55
C MET A 1 4.30 -24.73 26.33
N VAL A 2 4.59 -23.47 26.65
CA VAL A 2 3.64 -22.36 26.44
C VAL A 2 3.64 -22.02 24.96
N GLY A 3 2.59 -22.43 24.25
CA GLY A 3 2.36 -22.09 22.85
C GLY A 3 2.23 -20.58 22.70
N GLY A 4 3.29 -19.94 22.20
CA GLY A 4 3.33 -18.51 21.93
C GLY A 4 2.18 -18.12 21.00
N ARG A 5 1.21 -17.37 21.53
CA ARG A 5 0.14 -16.76 20.74
C ARG A 5 0.79 -15.92 19.64
N LYS A 6 0.74 -16.39 18.38
CA LYS A 6 1.11 -15.58 17.22
C LYS A 6 0.34 -14.27 17.30
N ALA A 7 1.06 -13.16 17.44
CA ALA A 7 0.47 -11.83 17.50
C ALA A 7 -0.37 -11.58 16.23
N PRO A 8 -1.50 -10.86 16.33
CA PRO A 8 -2.33 -10.55 15.17
C PRO A 8 -1.49 -9.84 14.09
N PRO A 9 -1.68 -10.19 12.81
CA PRO A 9 -0.75 -9.87 11.72
C PRO A 9 -0.65 -8.36 11.40
N ASN A 10 -1.67 -7.58 11.78
CA ASN A 10 -1.74 -6.14 11.55
C ASN A 10 -1.85 -5.41 12.89
N ARG A 11 -0.90 -4.53 13.20
CA ARG A 11 -0.96 -3.66 14.38
C ARG A 11 -1.16 -2.21 13.94
N LEU A 12 -2.14 -1.53 14.52
CA LEU A 12 -2.27 -0.07 14.43
C LEU A 12 -1.68 0.53 15.69
N LYS A 13 -0.60 1.32 15.56
CA LYS A 13 -0.03 2.12 16.65
C LYS A 13 0.01 3.58 16.20
N GLY A 14 -0.65 4.46 16.94
CA GLY A 14 -0.89 5.83 16.49
C GLY A 14 -1.62 5.85 15.14
N ASN A 15 -0.97 6.44 14.13
CA ASN A 15 -1.46 6.50 12.75
C ASN A 15 -0.63 5.62 11.79
N VAL A 16 -0.05 4.53 12.29
CA VAL A 16 0.82 3.64 11.51
C VAL A 16 0.30 2.22 11.57
N VAL A 17 0.13 1.61 10.40
CA VAL A 17 -0.20 0.18 10.26
C VAL A 17 1.08 -0.61 10.01
N THR A 18 1.38 -1.56 10.89
CA THR A 18 2.49 -2.50 10.74
C THR A 18 1.97 -3.82 10.19
N TYR A 19 2.54 -4.25 9.06
CA TYR A 19 2.30 -5.54 8.43
C TYR A 19 3.45 -6.50 8.79
N ALA A 20 3.14 -7.57 9.51
CA ALA A 20 4.09 -8.61 9.90
C ALA A 20 3.69 -10.00 9.35
N GLY A 21 4.61 -10.97 9.39
CA GLY A 21 4.30 -12.36 8.99
C GLY A 21 3.97 -12.53 7.50
N THR A 22 4.55 -11.68 6.64
CA THR A 22 4.32 -11.74 5.19
C THR A 22 5.18 -12.85 4.55
N LYS A 23 4.84 -13.27 3.32
CA LYS A 23 5.56 -14.34 2.58
C LYS A 23 7.08 -14.10 2.49
N SER A 24 7.54 -12.85 2.54
CA SER A 24 8.97 -12.53 2.48
C SER A 24 9.65 -12.39 3.86
N GLY A 25 8.93 -12.60 4.96
CA GLY A 25 9.43 -12.42 6.34
C GLY A 25 9.65 -10.96 6.75
N LYS A 26 9.61 -10.00 5.82
CA LYS A 26 9.88 -8.59 6.10
C LYS A 26 8.67 -7.93 6.76
N VAL A 27 8.92 -7.25 7.86
CA VAL A 27 7.97 -6.36 8.54
C VAL A 27 8.04 -4.98 7.88
N ARG A 28 6.90 -4.35 7.66
CA ARG A 28 6.85 -2.96 7.17
C ARG A 28 5.77 -2.16 7.87
N SER A 29 6.03 -0.87 8.02
CA SER A 29 5.13 0.09 8.66
C SER A 29 4.73 1.15 7.65
N VAL A 30 3.42 1.34 7.47
CA VAL A 30 2.86 2.28 6.51
C VAL A 30 2.04 3.32 7.28
N PRO A 31 2.42 4.61 7.24
CA PRO A 31 1.60 5.68 7.78
C PRO A 31 0.25 5.75 7.06
N ILE A 32 -0.79 6.07 7.81
CA ILE A 32 -2.14 6.32 7.32
C ILE A 32 -2.65 7.66 7.86
N SER A 33 -3.70 8.21 7.26
CA SER A 33 -4.31 9.43 7.79
C SER A 33 -4.90 9.17 9.18
N ARG A 34 -4.96 10.23 9.99
CA ARG A 34 -5.62 10.20 11.31
C ARG A 34 -7.07 9.75 11.18
N GLU A 35 -7.78 10.27 10.19
CA GLU A 35 -9.19 9.91 9.92
C GLU A 35 -9.36 8.40 9.68
N LEU A 36 -8.51 7.79 8.85
CA LEU A 36 -8.57 6.34 8.61
C LEU A 36 -8.26 5.56 9.88
N ALA A 37 -7.26 6.00 10.66
CA ALA A 37 -6.90 5.37 11.92
C ALA A 37 -8.05 5.43 12.94
N ASP A 38 -8.76 6.56 13.02
CA ASP A 38 -9.93 6.73 13.89
C ASP A 38 -11.10 5.85 13.46
N ARG A 39 -11.38 5.77 12.14
CA ARG A 39 -12.41 4.88 11.59
C ARG A 39 -12.12 3.41 11.88
N LEU A 40 -10.86 2.98 11.77
CA LEU A 40 -10.44 1.62 12.12
C LEU A 40 -10.62 1.33 13.61
N ARG A 41 -10.17 2.24 14.49
CA ARG A 41 -10.35 2.11 15.95
C ARG A 41 -11.83 2.01 16.33
N LYS A 42 -12.67 2.88 15.77
CA LYS A 42 -14.12 2.87 16.00
C LYS A 42 -14.73 1.52 15.59
N HIS A 43 -14.40 1.03 14.39
CA HIS A 43 -14.88 -0.26 13.92
C HIS A 43 -14.42 -1.42 14.80
N TRP A 44 -13.14 -1.48 15.18
CA TRP A 44 -12.59 -2.57 15.98
C TRP A 44 -13.14 -2.63 17.41
N ARG A 45 -13.50 -1.49 17.99
CA ARG A 45 -14.18 -1.45 19.30
C ARG A 45 -15.55 -2.13 19.27
N THR A 46 -16.27 -2.01 18.15
CA THR A 46 -17.63 -2.54 18.01
C THR A 46 -17.67 -3.95 17.43
N HIS A 47 -16.77 -4.27 16.49
CA HIS A 47 -16.83 -5.50 15.69
C HIS A 47 -15.58 -6.38 15.78
N GLY A 48 -14.55 -5.97 16.53
CA GLY A 48 -13.26 -6.64 16.55
C GLY A 48 -12.43 -6.40 15.29
N GLN A 49 -11.23 -6.99 15.23
CA GLN A 49 -10.35 -6.88 14.07
C GLN A 49 -10.87 -7.67 12.86
N PHE A 50 -10.54 -7.20 11.67
CA PHE A 50 -10.84 -7.92 10.43
C PHE A 50 -10.11 -9.26 10.38
N THR A 51 -10.82 -10.29 9.92
CA THR A 51 -10.25 -11.58 9.54
C THR A 51 -10.23 -11.69 8.02
N SER A 52 -9.73 -12.80 7.47
CA SER A 52 -9.76 -13.01 6.02
C SER A 52 -11.22 -13.02 5.53
N ARG A 53 -11.52 -12.13 4.58
CA ARG A 53 -12.88 -11.92 4.01
C ARG A 53 -12.83 -11.85 2.47
N ILE A 54 -11.93 -12.59 1.85
CA ILE A 54 -11.77 -12.60 0.39
C ILE A 54 -13.05 -13.05 -0.34
N THR A 55 -13.81 -13.97 0.24
CA THR A 55 -15.11 -14.43 -0.30
C THR A 55 -16.15 -13.30 -0.30
N SER A 56 -16.21 -12.51 0.77
CA SER A 56 -17.08 -11.32 0.84
C SER A 56 -16.67 -10.27 -0.18
N PHE A 57 -15.36 -10.04 -0.36
CA PHE A 57 -14.85 -9.15 -1.40
C PHE A 57 -15.19 -9.63 -2.81
N LEU A 58 -15.04 -10.92 -3.09
CA LEU A 58 -15.43 -11.51 -4.37
C LEU A 58 -16.94 -11.38 -4.64
N ARG A 59 -17.79 -11.55 -3.61
CA ARG A 59 -19.23 -11.31 -3.72
C ARG A 59 -19.54 -9.83 -4.01
N ALA A 60 -18.84 -8.90 -3.37
CA ALA A 60 -18.97 -7.49 -3.67
C ALA A 60 -18.56 -7.18 -5.12
N LEU A 61 -17.44 -7.72 -5.60
CA LEU A 61 -16.99 -7.57 -6.99
C LEU A 61 -18.03 -8.09 -8.00
N LYS A 62 -18.69 -9.22 -7.71
CA LYS A 62 -19.76 -9.78 -8.56
C LYS A 62 -20.97 -8.85 -8.71
N ARG A 63 -21.17 -7.91 -7.80
CA ARG A 63 -22.25 -6.90 -7.86
C ARG A 63 -21.85 -5.66 -8.65
N THR A 64 -20.63 -5.61 -9.18
CA THR A 64 -20.11 -4.51 -10.00
C THR A 64 -19.92 -4.95 -11.45
N THR A 65 -19.67 -4.01 -12.35
CA THR A 65 -19.27 -4.28 -13.74
C THR A 65 -17.78 -4.63 -13.88
N ILE A 66 -17.01 -4.58 -12.79
CA ILE A 66 -15.55 -4.79 -12.80
C ILE A 66 -15.23 -6.26 -13.10
N LYS A 67 -14.47 -6.50 -14.17
CA LYS A 67 -13.91 -7.81 -14.52
C LYS A 67 -12.42 -7.84 -14.19
N LEU A 68 -12.00 -8.83 -13.41
CA LEU A 68 -10.60 -9.04 -13.06
C LEU A 68 -10.10 -10.36 -13.63
N PRO A 69 -8.84 -10.44 -14.08
CA PRO A 69 -8.24 -11.72 -14.44
C PRO A 69 -8.27 -12.72 -13.28
N LYS A 70 -8.30 -14.01 -13.60
CA LYS A 70 -8.33 -15.09 -12.60
C LYS A 70 -7.15 -14.93 -11.62
N GLY A 71 -7.47 -14.94 -10.32
CA GLY A 71 -6.47 -14.80 -9.25
C GLY A 71 -6.03 -13.37 -8.90
N GLN A 72 -6.49 -12.34 -9.62
CA GLN A 72 -6.07 -10.95 -9.35
C GLN A 72 -6.86 -10.27 -8.22
N ALA A 73 -8.00 -10.81 -7.79
CA ALA A 73 -8.85 -10.16 -6.78
C ALA A 73 -8.11 -9.88 -5.46
N THR A 74 -7.20 -10.75 -5.03
CA THR A 74 -6.41 -10.56 -3.79
C THR A 74 -5.42 -9.39 -3.88
N HIS A 75 -5.08 -8.95 -5.10
CA HIS A 75 -4.11 -7.89 -5.36
C HIS A 75 -4.71 -6.67 -6.05
N ALA A 76 -5.98 -6.71 -6.47
CA ALA A 76 -6.63 -5.65 -7.23
C ALA A 76 -6.52 -4.28 -6.52
N LEU A 77 -6.95 -4.18 -5.26
CA LEU A 77 -6.88 -2.93 -4.50
C LEU A 77 -5.44 -2.46 -4.26
N ARG A 78 -4.48 -3.39 -4.13
CA ARG A 78 -3.06 -3.06 -4.02
C ARG A 78 -2.53 -2.45 -5.31
N HIS A 79 -2.92 -3.00 -6.46
CA HIS A 79 -2.59 -2.45 -7.76
C HIS A 79 -3.23 -1.09 -7.97
N THR A 80 -4.50 -0.91 -7.60
CA THR A 80 -5.17 0.39 -7.62
C THR A 80 -4.40 1.43 -6.81
N PHE A 81 -4.01 1.10 -5.57
CA PHE A 81 -3.17 2.00 -4.75
C PHE A 81 -1.85 2.35 -5.45
N ALA A 82 -1.13 1.35 -5.97
CA ALA A 82 0.16 1.54 -6.63
C ALA A 82 0.05 2.44 -7.87
N SER A 83 -0.96 2.20 -8.71
CA SER A 83 -1.22 2.99 -9.90
C SER A 83 -1.52 4.45 -9.56
N HIS A 84 -2.48 4.70 -8.67
CA HIS A 84 -2.81 6.07 -8.28
C HIS A 84 -1.66 6.78 -7.56
N PHE A 85 -0.88 6.06 -6.74
CA PHE A 85 0.27 6.64 -6.07
C PHE A 85 1.30 7.19 -7.07
N ILE A 86 1.61 6.45 -8.13
CA ILE A 86 2.54 6.91 -9.18
C ILE A 86 1.91 7.99 -10.06
N GLN A 87 0.64 7.85 -10.45
CA GLN A 87 -0.08 8.88 -11.22
C GLN A 87 -0.09 10.23 -10.51
N ASN A 88 -0.14 10.22 -9.18
CA ASN A 88 -0.11 11.42 -8.35
C ASN A 88 1.32 11.94 -8.08
N GLY A 89 2.33 11.47 -8.80
CA GLY A 89 3.73 11.92 -8.67
C GLY A 89 4.49 11.28 -7.51
N GLY A 90 3.99 10.19 -6.95
CA GLY A 90 4.63 9.50 -5.84
C GLY A 90 5.99 8.88 -6.23
N ASN A 91 6.96 8.96 -5.32
CA ASN A 91 8.30 8.40 -5.53
C ASN A 91 8.28 6.86 -5.61
N ILE A 92 8.85 6.29 -6.68
CA ILE A 92 8.84 4.84 -6.95
C ILE A 92 9.56 4.00 -5.86
N LEU A 93 10.61 4.53 -5.23
CA LEU A 93 11.34 3.88 -4.14
C LEU A 93 10.52 3.89 -2.85
N THR A 94 9.76 4.96 -2.62
CA THR A 94 8.79 5.02 -1.52
C THR A 94 7.68 3.98 -1.73
N LEU A 95 7.14 3.88 -2.94
CA LEU A 95 6.14 2.86 -3.27
C LEU A 95 6.68 1.43 -3.07
N GLN A 96 7.94 1.16 -3.47
CA GLN A 96 8.59 -0.13 -3.24
C GLN A 96 8.56 -0.52 -1.75
N LYS A 97 8.91 0.43 -0.86
CA LYS A 97 8.91 0.21 0.60
C LYS A 97 7.49 -0.02 1.13
N ILE A 98 6.50 0.77 0.69
CA ILE A 98 5.09 0.63 1.09
C ILE A 98 4.54 -0.74 0.69
N LEU A 99 4.82 -1.18 -0.53
CA LEU A 99 4.37 -2.46 -1.07
C LEU A 99 5.17 -3.64 -0.50
N GLY A 100 6.36 -3.40 0.05
CA GLY A 100 7.27 -4.42 0.54
C GLY A 100 7.86 -5.26 -0.61
N HIS A 101 8.14 -4.63 -1.76
CA HIS A 101 8.81 -5.30 -2.87
C HIS A 101 10.30 -5.48 -2.58
N SER A 102 10.82 -6.68 -2.83
CA SER A 102 12.24 -6.99 -2.60
C SER A 102 13.15 -6.24 -3.57
N THR A 103 12.69 -6.00 -4.80
CA THR A 103 13.44 -5.28 -5.82
C THR A 103 12.60 -4.15 -6.40
N VAL A 104 13.26 -3.09 -6.88
CA VAL A 104 12.58 -1.99 -7.57
C VAL A 104 11.91 -2.46 -8.86
N ALA A 105 12.48 -3.45 -9.55
CA ALA A 105 11.93 -4.04 -10.77
C ALA A 105 10.48 -4.54 -10.61
N MET A 106 10.11 -5.08 -9.44
CA MET A 106 8.72 -5.48 -9.15
C MET A 106 7.77 -4.27 -9.15
N THR A 107 8.25 -3.11 -8.70
CA THR A 107 7.48 -1.86 -8.64
C THR A 107 7.45 -1.15 -10.00
N MET A 108 8.48 -1.32 -10.83
CA MET A 108 8.60 -0.69 -12.16
C MET A 108 7.42 -1.01 -13.09
N ARG A 109 6.65 -2.07 -12.84
CA ARG A 109 5.38 -2.31 -13.54
C ARG A 109 4.42 -1.11 -13.46
N SER A 110 4.51 -0.28 -12.42
CA SER A 110 3.66 0.93 -12.27
C SER A 110 4.31 2.19 -12.83
N ALA A 111 5.59 2.16 -13.22
CA ALA A 111 6.36 3.36 -13.59
C ALA A 111 5.87 4.01 -14.90
N HIS A 112 5.29 3.25 -15.82
CA HIS A 112 4.68 3.79 -17.05
C HIS A 112 3.50 4.73 -16.79
N LEU A 113 2.98 4.77 -15.56
CA LEU A 113 1.91 5.68 -15.14
C LEU A 113 2.44 7.00 -14.57
N ALA A 114 3.76 7.12 -14.40
CA ALA A 114 4.37 8.36 -13.97
C ALA A 114 4.15 9.41 -15.07
N ARG A 115 3.94 10.66 -14.66
CA ARG A 115 3.92 11.76 -15.64
C ARG A 115 5.32 11.89 -16.23
N ASP A 116 5.44 12.46 -17.42
CA ASP A 116 6.75 12.81 -17.94
C ASP A 116 7.24 14.08 -17.24
N HIS A 117 8.49 14.05 -16.76
CA HIS A 117 9.07 15.06 -15.88
C HIS A 117 10.44 15.52 -16.38
N LEU A 118 10.76 15.41 -17.68
CA LEU A 118 12.07 15.83 -18.19
C LEU A 118 12.43 17.28 -17.83
N GLN A 119 11.45 18.18 -17.69
CA GLN A 119 11.67 19.57 -17.26
C GLN A 119 12.07 19.73 -15.79
N ASP A 120 11.82 18.71 -14.97
CA ASP A 120 12.26 18.69 -13.57
C ASP A 120 13.79 18.69 -13.47
N ALA A 121 14.52 18.27 -14.51
CA ALA A 121 15.97 18.34 -14.56
C ALA A 121 16.50 19.78 -14.47
N VAL A 122 15.75 20.76 -15.00
CA VAL A 122 16.07 22.18 -14.88
C VAL A 122 15.76 22.69 -13.47
N THR A 123 14.64 22.24 -12.89
CA THR A 123 14.15 22.72 -11.57
C THR A 123 14.94 22.14 -10.40
N PHE A 124 15.31 20.86 -10.46
CA PHE A 124 16.06 20.16 -9.40
C PHE A 124 17.53 19.97 -9.73
N GLY A 125 18.00 20.53 -10.86
CA GLY A 125 19.41 20.52 -11.23
C GLY A 125 20.27 21.32 -10.24
N PRO A 126 21.56 21.00 -10.10
CA PRO A 126 22.44 21.64 -9.12
C PRO A 126 22.61 23.15 -9.32
N LEU A 127 22.34 23.67 -10.52
CA LEU A 127 22.41 25.09 -10.84
C LEU A 127 21.13 25.87 -10.49
N ALA A 128 20.02 25.18 -10.20
CA ALA A 128 18.73 25.83 -9.91
C ALA A 128 18.76 26.67 -8.62
N THR A 129 19.59 26.31 -7.65
CA THR A 129 19.80 27.04 -6.40
C THR A 129 21.05 27.91 -6.38
N ALA A 130 21.83 27.90 -7.46
CA ALA A 130 23.15 28.56 -7.52
C ALA A 130 23.07 30.05 -7.92
N SER A 131 21.87 30.61 -8.12
CA SER A 131 21.65 32.03 -8.42
C SER A 131 20.99 32.72 -7.22
N HIS A 132 21.75 32.95 -6.15
CA HIS A 132 21.45 33.92 -5.09
C HIS A 132 22.74 34.38 -4.42
#